data_AF-A0A560WPJ9-F1
#
_entry.id   AF-A0A560WPJ9-F1
#
_cell.length_a   1.000
_cell.length_b   1.000
_cell.length_c   1.000
_cell.angle_alpha   90.00
_cell.angle_beta   90.00
_cell.angle_gamma   90.00
#
_symmetry.space_group_name_H-M   'P 1'
#
loop_
_entity.id
_entity.type
_entity.pdbx_description
1 polymer ?
#
loop_
_entity_poly.entity_id
_entity_poly.type
_entity_poly.pdbx_seq_one_letter_code
_entity_poly.pdbx_strand_id
1 'polypeptide(L)'
;MPRMLDVSDEVRAEIGDEEAARLLAGESAPGSYDCTSCRTPGDSAQERTSTVLFIGDETAVLAFAHATCLPSQVVQVTEEQLQGAVRAIGGTGAESPQQQYQSPQHPQQQYEAVQQTPQEPQPQAANLVPEQAVLGVTSGLVLLQGELHPALVVEPTAPVARPGSLGSGDDFLPLLIEQGFMPLTELAGVPPVLHGWSVLLAAGQLHAVLQPSPNGGRPVAWWQAHQPLQVTDGWRAAANKHQQVLMFAAPVGSIGRQPREDLLRDALDKAAANGKLVASALPLAGI
;
A
#
# COMPACT_ATOMS: atom_id res chain seq x y z
N MET A 1 25.78 19.01 9.58
CA MET A 1 26.51 17.88 8.96
C MET A 1 25.84 17.59 7.63
N PRO A 2 26.58 17.28 6.56
CA PRO A 2 25.97 16.99 5.26
C PRO A 2 25.04 15.78 5.37
N ARG A 3 23.84 15.87 4.77
CA ARG A 3 22.84 14.79 4.77
C ARG A 3 23.17 13.78 3.67
N MET A 4 22.86 12.51 3.90
CA MET A 4 23.08 11.43 2.93
C MET A 4 21.86 11.28 2.01
N LEU A 5 21.43 12.39 1.39
CA LEU A 5 20.24 12.45 0.54
C LEU A 5 20.57 12.20 -0.92
N ASP A 6 19.71 11.43 -1.56
CA ASP A 6 19.67 11.26 -3.01
C ASP A 6 18.48 12.05 -3.57
N VAL A 7 18.78 12.97 -4.49
CA VAL A 7 17.82 13.82 -5.21
C VAL A 7 18.07 13.59 -6.70
N SER A 8 17.17 12.86 -7.35
CA SER A 8 17.25 12.57 -8.78
C SER A 8 17.05 13.82 -9.63
N ASP A 9 17.49 13.77 -10.89
CA ASP A 9 17.31 14.86 -11.85
C ASP A 9 15.83 15.20 -12.09
N GLU A 10 14.94 14.19 -12.02
CA GLU A 10 13.50 14.40 -12.13
C GLU A 10 12.95 15.18 -10.93
N VAL A 11 13.32 14.79 -9.70
CA VAL A 11 12.88 15.50 -8.49
C VAL A 11 13.44 16.93 -8.48
N ARG A 12 14.71 17.10 -8.88
CA ARG A 12 15.38 18.40 -9.02
C ARG A 12 14.69 19.30 -10.05
N ALA A 13 14.26 18.75 -11.18
CA ALA A 13 13.54 19.50 -12.21
C ALA A 13 12.20 20.06 -11.70
N GLU A 14 11.51 19.31 -10.84
CA GLU A 14 10.21 19.70 -10.29
C GLU A 14 10.32 20.71 -9.14
N ILE A 15 11.25 20.51 -8.19
CA ILE A 15 11.39 21.41 -7.03
C ILE A 15 12.30 22.63 -7.31
N GLY A 16 13.09 22.57 -8.39
CA GLY A 16 14.08 23.58 -8.75
C GLY A 16 15.45 23.39 -8.09
N ASP A 17 16.50 23.89 -8.76
CA ASP A 17 17.90 23.72 -8.34
C ASP A 17 18.23 24.36 -6.98
N GLU A 18 17.61 25.50 -6.67
CA GLU A 18 17.83 26.20 -5.41
C GLU A 18 17.29 25.37 -4.23
N GLU A 19 16.10 24.80 -4.37
CA GLU A 19 15.51 23.97 -3.32
C GLU A 19 16.23 22.62 -3.19
N ALA A 20 16.60 22.01 -4.31
CA ALA A 20 17.43 20.81 -4.30
C ALA A 20 18.77 21.05 -3.56
N ALA A 21 19.38 22.23 -3.75
CA ALA A 21 20.60 22.61 -3.03
C ALA A 21 20.35 22.76 -1.52
N ARG A 22 19.24 23.37 -1.10
CA ARG A 22 18.85 23.50 0.32
C ARG A 22 18.61 22.14 0.99
N LEU A 23 17.97 21.21 0.28
CA LEU A 23 17.78 19.84 0.77
C LEU A 23 19.11 19.12 0.96
N LEU A 24 19.99 19.17 -0.03
CA LEU A 24 21.32 18.53 0.03
C LEU A 24 22.21 19.16 1.11
N ALA A 25 22.07 20.48 1.36
CA ALA A 25 22.72 21.18 2.46
C ALA A 25 22.15 20.81 3.84
N GLY A 26 20.97 20.17 3.88
CA GLY A 26 20.29 19.77 5.11
C GLY A 26 19.50 20.88 5.79
N GLU A 27 19.19 21.97 5.07
CA GLU A 27 18.44 23.13 5.58
C GLU A 27 16.93 22.84 5.60
N SER A 28 16.42 22.18 4.55
CA SER A 28 15.00 21.81 4.42
C SER A 28 14.73 20.32 4.69
N ALA A 29 15.78 19.51 4.87
CA ALA A 29 15.64 18.07 5.03
C ALA A 29 15.54 17.64 6.51
N PRO A 30 14.58 16.76 6.85
CA PRO A 30 14.36 16.34 8.22
C PRO A 30 15.53 15.51 8.77
N GLY A 31 15.71 15.57 10.09
CA GLY A 31 16.58 14.70 10.87
C GLY A 31 16.15 13.25 10.75
N SER A 32 15.17 12.91 11.57
CA SER A 32 14.43 11.66 11.50
C SER A 32 13.26 11.77 10.52
N TYR A 33 12.92 10.68 9.85
CA TYR A 33 11.76 10.58 8.97
C TYR A 33 11.13 9.20 9.10
N ASP A 34 9.84 9.06 8.79
CA ASP A 34 9.24 7.75 8.57
C ASP A 34 9.34 7.39 7.10
N CYS A 35 9.96 6.25 6.78
CA CYS A 35 10.12 5.83 5.40
C CYS A 35 8.75 5.69 4.72
N THR A 36 8.51 6.42 3.63
CA THR A 36 7.19 6.39 2.95
C THR A 36 6.79 5.00 2.43
N SER A 37 7.77 4.13 2.19
CA SER A 37 7.55 2.74 1.74
C SER A 37 7.31 1.75 2.89
N CYS A 38 8.23 1.67 3.87
CA CYS A 38 8.18 0.64 4.92
C CYS A 38 7.70 1.16 6.29
N ARG A 39 7.46 2.47 6.42
CA ARG A 39 7.04 3.19 7.63
C ARG A 39 7.95 2.99 8.86
N THR A 40 9.15 2.42 8.65
CA THR A 40 10.17 2.34 9.70
C THR A 40 10.86 3.70 9.81
N PRO A 41 11.16 4.17 11.04
CA PRO A 41 11.92 5.40 11.23
C PRO A 41 13.32 5.28 10.62
N GLY A 42 13.76 6.35 9.97
CA GLY A 42 15.09 6.53 9.42
C GLY A 42 15.71 7.86 9.85
N ASP A 43 17.02 8.03 9.61
CA ASP A 43 17.76 9.26 9.91
C ASP A 43 18.70 9.64 8.76
N SER A 44 18.39 10.75 8.09
CA SER A 44 19.12 11.23 6.90
C SER A 44 20.56 11.69 7.20
N ALA A 45 20.95 11.80 8.48
CA ALA A 45 22.33 12.03 8.89
C ALA A 45 23.15 10.74 9.03
N GLN A 46 22.50 9.58 9.19
CA GLN A 46 23.15 8.30 9.49
C GLN A 46 23.09 7.31 8.32
N GLU A 47 22.11 7.44 7.42
CA GLU A 47 21.89 6.47 6.35
C GLU A 47 21.52 7.14 5.02
N ARG A 48 21.67 6.39 3.92
CA ARG A 48 21.27 6.87 2.60
C ARG A 48 19.75 6.94 2.49
N THR A 49 19.26 8.12 2.16
CA THR A 49 17.83 8.44 2.07
C THR A 49 17.50 8.98 0.68
N SER A 50 16.51 8.38 0.04
CA SER A 50 15.95 8.85 -1.22
C SER A 50 14.87 9.90 -0.98
N THR A 51 14.89 10.96 -1.78
CA THR A 51 13.81 11.94 -1.86
C THR A 51 12.75 11.49 -2.86
N VAL A 52 11.49 11.42 -2.43
CA VAL A 52 10.35 11.02 -3.26
C VAL A 52 9.37 12.18 -3.31
N LEU A 53 9.08 12.69 -4.52
CA LEU A 53 8.13 13.78 -4.72
C LEU A 53 6.81 13.21 -5.24
N PHE A 54 5.74 13.35 -4.47
CA PHE A 54 4.39 12.99 -4.91
C PHE A 54 3.73 14.22 -5.51
N ILE A 55 3.27 14.13 -6.75
CA ILE A 55 2.60 15.22 -7.48
C ILE A 55 1.17 14.80 -7.77
N GLY A 56 0.22 15.63 -7.37
CA GLY A 56 -1.17 15.63 -7.79
C GLY A 56 -1.47 16.80 -8.71
N ASP A 57 -2.75 16.99 -9.03
CA ASP A 57 -3.17 18.03 -9.97
C ASP A 57 -2.91 19.45 -9.42
N GLU A 58 -3.01 19.63 -8.10
CA GLU A 58 -2.83 20.93 -7.45
C GLU A 58 -1.74 20.93 -6.37
N THR A 59 -1.42 19.77 -5.81
CA THR A 59 -0.50 19.65 -4.68
C THR A 59 0.75 18.84 -5.01
N ALA A 60 1.85 19.19 -4.35
CA ALA A 60 3.09 18.41 -4.38
C ALA A 60 3.59 18.21 -2.95
N VAL A 61 4.01 16.98 -2.63
CA VAL A 61 4.47 16.61 -1.29
C VAL A 61 5.81 15.92 -1.38
N LEU A 62 6.79 16.48 -0.68
CA LEU A 62 8.11 15.90 -0.55
C LEU A 62 8.13 14.91 0.61
N ALA A 63 8.57 13.69 0.35
CA ALA A 63 8.71 12.63 1.34
C ALA A 63 10.08 11.95 1.23
N PHE A 64 10.39 11.10 2.22
CA PHE A 64 11.69 10.45 2.36
C PHE A 64 11.52 8.94 2.49
N ALA A 65 12.45 8.18 1.92
CA ALA A 65 12.52 6.74 2.04
C ALA A 65 13.97 6.26 2.20
N HIS A 66 14.18 5.09 2.80
CA HIS A 66 15.49 4.45 2.70
C HIS A 66 15.84 4.25 1.23
N ALA A 67 17.11 4.46 0.86
CA ALA A 67 17.57 4.27 -0.51
C ALA A 67 17.39 2.83 -1.03
N THR A 68 17.28 1.85 -0.13
CA THR A 68 16.99 0.45 -0.46
C THR A 68 15.50 0.15 -0.61
N CYS A 69 14.61 1.01 -0.11
CA CYS A 69 13.17 0.83 -0.22
C CYS A 69 12.60 1.43 -1.50
N LEU A 70 13.03 2.66 -1.84
CA LEU A 70 12.63 3.35 -3.06
C LEU A 70 13.81 4.17 -3.61
N PRO A 71 13.95 4.28 -4.94
CA PRO A 71 14.85 5.27 -5.54
C PRO A 71 14.30 6.69 -5.35
N SER A 72 15.16 7.69 -5.54
CA SER A 72 14.68 9.07 -5.66
C SER A 72 13.92 9.24 -6.98
N GLN A 73 12.67 9.70 -6.90
CA GLN A 73 11.75 9.72 -8.05
C GLN A 73 10.57 10.66 -7.84
N VAL A 74 9.91 10.99 -8.94
CA VAL A 74 8.62 11.68 -8.97
C VAL A 74 7.50 10.65 -9.14
N VAL A 75 6.47 10.71 -8.31
CA VAL A 75 5.31 9.80 -8.36
C VAL A 75 4.04 10.62 -8.59
N GLN A 76 3.40 10.38 -9.73
CA GLN A 76 2.09 10.98 -10.04
C GLN A 76 1.00 10.22 -9.28
N VAL A 77 0.19 10.94 -8.52
CA VAL A 77 -0.92 10.39 -7.73
C VAL A 77 -2.17 11.24 -7.93
N THR A 78 -3.34 10.71 -7.60
CA THR A 78 -4.56 11.54 -7.65
C THR A 78 -4.54 12.56 -6.51
N GLU A 79 -5.16 13.72 -6.72
CA GLU A 79 -5.26 14.77 -5.69
C GLU A 79 -5.90 14.22 -4.39
N GLU A 80 -6.88 13.33 -4.50
CA GLU A 80 -7.52 12.67 -3.36
C GLU A 80 -6.55 11.80 -2.55
N GLN A 81 -5.65 11.07 -3.23
CA GLN A 81 -4.62 10.24 -2.59
C GLN A 81 -3.58 11.11 -1.88
N LEU A 82 -3.20 12.23 -2.49
CA LEU A 82 -2.19 13.14 -1.96
C LEU A 82 -2.70 13.88 -0.71
N GLN A 83 -3.94 14.35 -0.73
CA GLN A 83 -4.57 14.99 0.44
C GLN A 83 -4.74 14.02 1.62
N GLY A 84 -4.98 12.73 1.35
CA GLY A 84 -4.98 11.68 2.36
C GLY A 84 -3.61 11.51 3.04
N ALA A 85 -2.53 11.50 2.25
CA ALA A 85 -1.16 11.38 2.74
C ALA A 85 -0.73 12.59 3.58
N VAL A 86 -1.04 13.83 3.14
CA VAL A 86 -0.73 15.06 3.89
C VAL A 86 -1.41 15.09 5.25
N ARG A 87 -2.65 14.62 5.34
CA ARG A 87 -3.39 14.54 6.61
C ARG A 87 -2.82 13.49 7.55
N ALA A 88 -2.37 12.35 7.03
CA ALA A 88 -1.73 11.31 7.82
C ALA A 88 -0.38 11.75 8.41
N ILE A 89 0.37 12.59 7.69
CA ILE A 89 1.66 13.14 8.15
C ILE A 89 1.44 14.26 9.20
N GLY A 90 0.33 15.00 9.12
CA GLY A 90 0.00 16.08 10.07
C GLY A 90 -0.49 15.61 11.46
N GLY A 91 -0.73 14.31 11.67
CA GLY A 91 -1.31 13.75 12.91
C GLY A 91 -0.30 13.33 13.99
N THR A 92 1.00 13.30 13.67
CA THR A 92 2.07 12.97 14.63
C THR A 92 2.92 14.20 14.89
N GLY A 93 2.88 14.71 16.12
CA GLY A 93 3.64 15.88 16.54
C GLY A 93 5.15 15.73 16.32
N ALA A 94 5.62 16.30 15.22
CA ALA A 94 6.96 16.85 15.04
C ALA A 94 6.80 17.97 14.01
N GLU A 95 7.12 19.20 14.44
CA GLU A 95 7.05 20.41 13.63
C GLU A 95 7.80 20.20 12.30
N SER A 96 7.03 19.97 11.24
CA SER A 96 7.51 19.97 9.87
C SER A 96 7.23 21.36 9.30
N PRO A 97 8.19 22.07 8.68
CA PRO A 97 7.90 23.34 8.03
C PRO A 97 6.98 23.06 6.85
N GLN A 98 5.70 23.36 7.01
CA GLN A 98 4.74 23.41 5.92
C GLN A 98 5.13 24.56 5.00
N GLN A 99 5.96 24.31 3.98
CA GLN A 99 6.06 25.20 2.82
C GLN A 99 5.16 24.64 1.73
N GLN A 100 3.89 25.06 1.79
CA GLN A 100 3.00 25.03 0.63
C GLN A 100 3.63 25.88 -0.48
N TYR A 101 4.07 25.26 -1.57
CA TYR A 101 4.47 25.96 -2.78
C TYR A 101 3.20 26.45 -3.51
N GLN A 102 2.76 27.68 -3.23
CA GLN A 102 1.76 28.38 -4.04
C GLN A 102 2.46 29.12 -5.18
N SER A 103 2.02 28.87 -6.41
CA SER A 103 2.41 29.66 -7.59
C SER A 103 1.85 31.11 -7.48
N PRO A 104 2.59 32.15 -7.93
CA PRO A 104 2.20 33.55 -7.68
C PRO A 104 1.28 34.14 -8.77
N GLN A 105 0.26 34.92 -8.37
CA GLN A 105 0.03 36.35 -8.75
C GLN A 105 -1.34 36.96 -8.30
N HIS A 106 -1.27 37.96 -7.39
CA HIS A 106 -1.99 39.28 -7.33
C HIS A 106 -3.51 39.40 -6.96
N PRO A 107 -4.01 40.55 -6.40
CA PRO A 107 -3.98 40.88 -4.96
C PRO A 107 -5.32 41.38 -4.32
N GLN A 108 -5.42 41.19 -2.99
CA GLN A 108 -6.03 42.03 -1.93
C GLN A 108 -7.50 42.52 -2.00
N GLN A 109 -8.34 41.97 -1.11
CA GLN A 109 -9.35 42.70 -0.30
C GLN A 109 -9.41 42.01 1.09
N GLN A 110 -8.80 42.54 2.15
CA GLN A 110 -9.20 43.64 3.03
C GLN A 110 -10.27 43.22 4.09
N TYR A 111 -9.76 43.03 5.30
CA TYR A 111 -10.31 42.81 6.64
C TYR A 111 -11.84 42.96 6.89
N GLU A 112 -12.40 42.02 7.67
CA GLU A 112 -13.38 42.35 8.71
C GLU A 112 -13.31 41.34 9.87
N ALA A 113 -13.17 41.89 11.08
CA ALA A 113 -12.94 41.16 12.32
C ALA A 113 -14.26 40.74 12.97
N VAL A 114 -14.39 39.46 13.33
CA VAL A 114 -15.45 39.00 14.23
C VAL A 114 -14.81 38.38 15.46
N GLN A 115 -15.05 39.04 16.60
CA GLN A 115 -14.63 38.62 17.95
C GLN A 115 -15.34 37.30 18.32
N GLN A 116 -14.57 36.27 18.65
CA GLN A 116 -15.08 34.99 19.16
C GLN A 116 -14.95 34.94 20.69
N THR A 117 -16.07 34.69 21.36
CA THR A 117 -16.14 34.23 22.75
C THR A 117 -15.62 32.79 22.86
N PRO A 118 -14.91 32.39 23.94
CA PRO A 118 -14.43 31.02 24.12
C PRO A 118 -15.60 30.06 24.40
N GLN A 119 -15.82 29.09 23.52
CA GLN A 119 -16.78 27.99 23.71
C GLN A 119 -15.98 26.71 23.99
N GLU A 120 -16.30 26.05 25.10
CA GLU A 120 -15.72 24.77 25.53
C GLU A 120 -15.78 23.69 24.43
N PRO A 121 -14.77 22.81 24.33
CA PRO A 121 -14.69 21.81 23.26
C PRO A 121 -15.75 20.73 23.48
N GLN A 122 -16.82 20.77 22.69
CA GLN A 122 -17.64 19.60 22.42
C GLN A 122 -16.81 18.59 21.62
N PRO A 123 -16.86 17.29 21.97
CA PRO A 123 -16.20 16.25 21.18
C PRO A 123 -16.85 16.22 19.78
N GLN A 124 -16.14 16.80 18.81
CA GLN A 124 -16.49 16.68 17.40
C GLN A 124 -16.42 15.21 17.03
N ALA A 125 -17.58 14.63 16.71
CA ALA A 125 -17.66 13.36 16.04
C ALA A 125 -16.81 13.45 14.77
N ALA A 126 -15.64 12.82 14.81
CA ALA A 126 -14.76 12.71 13.66
C ALA A 126 -15.57 12.08 12.53
N ASN A 127 -15.69 12.80 11.41
CA ASN A 127 -16.12 12.23 10.15
C ASN A 127 -15.09 11.16 9.78
N LEU A 128 -15.37 9.91 10.14
CA LEU A 128 -14.59 8.72 9.79
C LEU A 128 -14.78 8.48 8.29
N VAL A 129 -13.93 9.12 7.47
CA VAL A 129 -13.73 8.66 6.09
C VAL A 129 -13.09 7.27 6.18
N PRO A 130 -13.66 6.21 5.58
CA PRO A 130 -13.11 4.87 5.70
C PRO A 130 -11.71 4.83 5.08
N GLU A 131 -10.69 4.54 5.89
CA GLU A 131 -9.33 4.33 5.40
C GLU A 131 -9.30 3.01 4.61
N GLN A 132 -8.93 3.06 3.33
CA GLN A 132 -8.83 1.86 2.50
C GLN A 132 -7.67 1.00 2.99
N ALA A 133 -7.93 -0.29 3.25
CA ALA A 133 -6.90 -1.21 3.72
C ALA A 133 -5.77 -1.35 2.70
N VAL A 134 -4.53 -1.21 3.17
CA VAL A 134 -3.33 -1.46 2.37
C VAL A 134 -2.97 -2.94 2.47
N LEU A 135 -2.81 -3.60 1.32
CA LEU A 135 -2.58 -5.04 1.23
C LEU A 135 -1.18 -5.34 0.68
N GLY A 136 -0.42 -6.13 1.43
CA GLY A 136 0.80 -6.78 0.97
C GLY A 136 0.46 -8.03 0.18
N VAL A 137 1.11 -8.21 -0.98
CA VAL A 137 0.95 -9.40 -1.82
C VAL A 137 2.31 -10.04 -2.05
N THR A 138 2.42 -11.32 -1.72
CA THR A 138 3.61 -12.15 -2.00
C THR A 138 3.24 -13.22 -3.01
N SER A 139 4.01 -13.33 -4.10
CA SER A 139 3.86 -14.41 -5.09
C SER A 139 4.83 -15.55 -4.80
N GLY A 140 4.37 -16.80 -4.85
CA GLY A 140 5.22 -17.99 -4.66
C GLY A 140 4.57 -19.24 -5.25
N LEU A 141 5.29 -20.36 -5.28
CA LEU A 141 4.73 -21.66 -5.60
C LEU A 141 4.35 -22.41 -4.32
N VAL A 142 3.23 -23.14 -4.36
CA VAL A 142 2.80 -24.00 -3.26
C VAL A 142 2.58 -25.41 -3.81
N LEU A 143 3.19 -26.41 -3.17
CA LEU A 143 3.06 -27.82 -3.54
C LEU A 143 1.78 -28.41 -2.93
N LEU A 144 0.74 -28.68 -3.72
CA LEU A 144 -0.47 -29.36 -3.25
C LEU A 144 -0.61 -30.69 -3.97
N GLN A 145 -0.82 -31.77 -3.23
CA GLN A 145 -1.06 -33.11 -3.79
C GLN A 145 0.02 -33.58 -4.79
N GLY A 146 1.28 -33.17 -4.59
CA GLY A 146 2.41 -33.50 -5.46
C GLY A 146 2.56 -32.59 -6.68
N GLU A 147 1.76 -31.53 -6.81
CA GLU A 147 1.79 -30.59 -7.92
C GLU A 147 2.07 -29.16 -7.45
N LEU A 148 2.90 -28.41 -8.18
CA LEU A 148 3.17 -27.01 -7.91
C LEU A 148 2.05 -26.14 -8.48
N HIS A 149 1.48 -25.32 -7.60
CA HIS A 149 0.48 -24.33 -7.94
C HIS A 149 1.02 -22.91 -7.75
N PRO A 150 0.69 -21.97 -8.65
CA PRO A 150 0.99 -20.56 -8.46
C PRO A 150 0.10 -20.02 -7.34
N ALA A 151 0.72 -19.33 -6.39
CA ALA A 151 0.03 -18.76 -5.25
C ALA A 151 0.29 -17.26 -5.12
N LEU A 152 -0.74 -16.55 -4.66
CA LEU A 152 -0.66 -15.21 -4.09
C LEU A 152 -1.03 -15.31 -2.62
N VAL A 153 -0.22 -14.69 -1.77
CA VAL A 153 -0.44 -14.64 -0.34
C VAL A 153 -0.65 -13.19 0.04
N VAL A 154 -1.83 -12.90 0.55
CA VAL A 154 -2.31 -11.55 0.84
C VAL A 154 -2.42 -11.34 2.34
N GLU A 155 -1.74 -10.31 2.82
CA GLU A 155 -1.74 -9.92 4.22
C GLU A 155 -1.92 -8.40 4.30
N PRO A 156 -2.88 -7.88 5.08
CA PRO A 156 -3.01 -6.44 5.25
C PRO A 156 -1.85 -5.90 6.09
N THR A 157 -1.49 -4.64 5.89
CA THR A 157 -0.38 -4.01 6.65
C THR A 157 -0.80 -3.58 8.06
N ALA A 158 -2.10 -3.57 8.35
CA ALA A 158 -2.71 -3.25 9.63
C ALA A 158 -4.03 -4.05 9.78
N PRO A 159 -4.59 -4.18 11.01
CA PRO A 159 -5.90 -4.79 11.19
C PRO A 159 -6.96 -4.08 10.33
N VAL A 160 -7.85 -4.84 9.69
CA VAL A 160 -8.88 -4.27 8.82
C VAL A 160 -10.19 -4.21 9.58
N ALA A 161 -10.76 -3.02 9.74
CA ALA A 161 -12.09 -2.86 10.33
C ALA A 161 -13.13 -2.58 9.23
N ARG A 162 -14.38 -2.97 9.46
CA ARG A 162 -15.48 -2.55 8.58
C ARG A 162 -15.65 -1.03 8.60
N PRO A 163 -15.92 -0.41 7.43
CA PRO A 163 -16.34 0.98 7.38
C PRO A 163 -17.53 1.25 8.33
N GLY A 164 -17.39 2.22 9.23
CA GLY A 164 -18.41 2.57 10.21
C GLY A 164 -18.45 1.70 11.47
N SER A 165 -17.56 0.71 11.62
CA SER A 165 -17.39 -0.04 12.87
C SER A 165 -16.57 0.78 13.87
N LEU A 166 -17.01 0.80 15.14
CA LEU A 166 -16.25 1.35 16.27
C LEU A 166 -15.42 0.29 17.00
N GLY A 167 -15.47 -0.97 16.55
CA GLY A 167 -14.76 -2.08 17.17
C GLY A 167 -13.26 -2.08 16.84
N SER A 168 -12.43 -2.48 17.79
CA SER A 168 -10.98 -2.67 17.60
C SER A 168 -10.62 -4.05 17.02
N GLY A 169 -11.56 -4.68 16.30
CA GLY A 169 -11.42 -6.05 15.76
C GLY A 169 -10.78 -6.07 14.38
N ASP A 170 -10.26 -7.23 13.99
CA ASP A 170 -9.79 -7.49 12.62
C ASP A 170 -10.87 -8.28 11.86
N ASP A 171 -11.61 -7.56 11.03
CA ASP A 171 -12.68 -8.04 10.15
C ASP A 171 -12.15 -8.57 8.81
N PHE A 172 -10.83 -8.63 8.59
CA PHE A 172 -10.27 -9.02 7.29
C PHE A 172 -10.75 -10.39 6.79
N LEU A 173 -10.66 -11.43 7.62
CA LEU A 173 -11.13 -12.77 7.25
C LEU A 173 -12.65 -12.84 7.11
N PRO A 174 -13.46 -12.34 8.07
CA PRO A 174 -14.91 -12.26 7.89
C PRO A 174 -15.34 -11.61 6.58
N LEU A 175 -14.70 -10.50 6.18
CA LEU A 175 -14.99 -9.81 4.93
C LEU A 175 -14.69 -10.68 3.70
N LEU A 176 -13.57 -11.40 3.68
CA LEU A 176 -13.26 -12.30 2.58
C LEU A 176 -14.18 -13.53 2.53
N ILE A 177 -14.57 -14.06 3.69
CA ILE A 177 -15.53 -15.17 3.77
C ILE A 177 -16.87 -14.76 3.18
N GLU A 178 -17.34 -13.54 3.44
CA GLU A 178 -18.55 -12.99 2.82
C GLU A 178 -18.45 -12.87 1.30
N GLN A 179 -17.23 -12.69 0.77
CA GLN A 179 -16.96 -12.69 -0.68
C GLN A 179 -16.82 -14.10 -1.27
N GLY A 180 -16.90 -15.15 -0.46
CA GLY A 180 -16.84 -16.55 -0.90
C GLY A 180 -15.48 -17.22 -0.76
N PHE A 181 -14.49 -16.58 -0.11
CA PHE A 181 -13.25 -17.27 0.24
C PHE A 181 -13.51 -18.33 1.32
N MET A 182 -12.89 -19.50 1.17
CA MET A 182 -13.14 -20.64 2.05
C MET A 182 -12.14 -20.64 3.22
N PRO A 183 -12.58 -20.73 4.49
CA PRO A 183 -11.69 -20.97 5.62
C PRO A 183 -10.96 -22.31 5.47
N LEU A 184 -9.65 -22.31 5.73
CA LEU A 184 -8.82 -23.51 5.69
C LEU A 184 -8.34 -23.87 7.09
N THR A 185 -8.49 -25.14 7.45
CA THR A 185 -7.85 -25.74 8.64
C THR A 185 -6.54 -26.45 8.31
N GLU A 186 -6.34 -26.79 7.04
CA GLU A 186 -5.14 -27.43 6.49
C GLU A 186 -5.03 -27.19 4.98
N LEU A 187 -3.83 -27.32 4.41
CA LEU A 187 -3.59 -27.23 2.97
C LEU A 187 -3.60 -28.64 2.32
N ALA A 188 -4.76 -29.29 2.37
CA ALA A 188 -4.94 -30.66 1.88
C ALA A 188 -5.13 -30.76 0.34
N GLY A 189 -5.51 -29.67 -0.31
CA GLY A 189 -5.80 -29.66 -1.74
C GLY A 189 -6.14 -28.28 -2.28
N VAL A 190 -6.44 -28.23 -3.57
CA VAL A 190 -6.79 -26.99 -4.27
C VAL A 190 -8.15 -26.49 -3.77
N PRO A 191 -8.26 -25.24 -3.28
CA PRO A 191 -9.53 -24.67 -2.86
C PRO A 191 -10.47 -24.46 -4.06
N PRO A 192 -11.80 -24.37 -3.85
CA PRO A 192 -12.75 -24.15 -4.94
C PRO A 192 -12.48 -22.86 -5.71
N VAL A 193 -12.85 -22.88 -6.99
CA VAL A 193 -12.77 -21.70 -7.87
C VAL A 193 -13.82 -20.68 -7.46
N LEU A 194 -13.39 -19.45 -7.19
CA LEU A 194 -14.29 -18.32 -6.93
C LEU A 194 -14.50 -17.52 -8.21
N HIS A 195 -15.61 -17.80 -8.89
CA HIS A 195 -15.98 -17.11 -10.12
C HIS A 195 -16.30 -15.63 -9.86
N GLY A 196 -16.02 -14.80 -10.87
CA GLY A 196 -16.20 -13.35 -10.80
C GLY A 196 -14.99 -12.61 -10.20
N TRP A 197 -14.18 -13.30 -9.39
CA TRP A 197 -12.82 -12.86 -9.05
C TRP A 197 -11.84 -13.33 -10.11
N SER A 198 -10.74 -12.60 -10.30
CA SER A 198 -9.68 -13.02 -11.22
C SER A 198 -8.33 -12.37 -10.90
N VAL A 199 -7.25 -12.98 -11.38
CA VAL A 199 -5.89 -12.43 -11.33
C VAL A 199 -5.53 -11.89 -12.71
N LEU A 200 -5.24 -10.59 -12.79
CA LEU A 200 -4.80 -9.94 -14.02
C LEU A 200 -3.30 -10.17 -14.21
N LEU A 201 -2.97 -11.04 -15.17
CA LEU A 201 -1.61 -11.31 -15.62
C LEU A 201 -1.49 -10.85 -17.07
N ALA A 202 -0.60 -9.90 -17.35
CA ALA A 202 -0.39 -9.39 -18.71
C ALA A 202 1.10 -9.16 -18.95
N ALA A 203 1.57 -9.55 -20.14
CA ALA A 203 2.99 -9.51 -20.51
C ALA A 203 3.92 -10.23 -19.49
N GLY A 204 3.42 -11.27 -18.83
CA GLY A 204 4.16 -11.99 -17.79
C GLY A 204 4.31 -11.23 -16.47
N GLN A 205 3.60 -10.12 -16.27
CA GLN A 205 3.62 -9.39 -15.01
C GLN A 205 2.27 -9.51 -14.33
N LEU A 206 2.28 -9.52 -13.01
CA LEU A 206 1.09 -9.46 -12.16
C LEU A 206 0.67 -8.00 -11.97
N HIS A 207 -0.55 -7.66 -12.38
CA HIS A 207 -1.07 -6.29 -12.31
C HIS A 207 -2.06 -6.09 -11.18
N ALA A 208 -3.04 -6.98 -11.04
CA ALA A 208 -4.15 -6.79 -10.12
C ALA A 208 -4.84 -8.09 -9.72
N VAL A 209 -5.56 -8.04 -8.60
CA VAL A 209 -6.64 -8.97 -8.27
C VAL A 209 -7.95 -8.22 -8.47
N LEU A 210 -8.79 -8.74 -9.35
CA LEU A 210 -10.07 -8.14 -9.72
C LEU A 210 -11.18 -8.84 -8.94
N GLN A 211 -12.14 -8.04 -8.48
CA GLN A 211 -13.38 -8.51 -7.86
C GLN A 211 -14.58 -8.19 -8.76
N PRO A 212 -15.71 -8.90 -8.58
CA PRO A 212 -16.97 -8.55 -9.20
C PRO A 212 -17.36 -7.11 -8.88
N SER A 213 -17.92 -6.40 -9.86
CA SER A 213 -18.54 -5.10 -9.59
C SER A 213 -19.84 -5.29 -8.81
N PRO A 214 -20.08 -4.53 -7.71
CA PRO A 214 -21.31 -4.63 -6.92
C PRO A 214 -22.59 -4.40 -7.73
N ASN A 215 -22.50 -3.64 -8.83
CA ASN A 215 -23.64 -3.25 -9.66
C ASN A 215 -23.72 -4.04 -10.99
N GLY A 216 -23.00 -5.16 -11.12
CA GLY A 216 -23.05 -6.01 -12.32
C GLY A 216 -22.31 -5.46 -13.55
N GLY A 217 -21.28 -4.64 -13.35
CA GLY A 217 -20.43 -4.07 -14.41
C GLY A 217 -19.10 -4.79 -14.62
N ARG A 218 -18.16 -4.10 -15.29
CA ARG A 218 -16.78 -4.60 -15.48
C ARG A 218 -16.13 -4.84 -14.11
N PRO A 219 -15.31 -5.91 -13.96
CA PRO A 219 -14.56 -6.15 -12.73
C PRO A 219 -13.74 -4.93 -12.34
N VAL A 220 -13.65 -4.66 -11.03
CA VAL A 220 -12.86 -3.57 -10.46
C VAL A 220 -11.66 -4.15 -9.73
N ALA A 221 -10.57 -3.40 -9.64
CA ALA A 221 -9.42 -3.83 -8.85
C ALA A 221 -9.80 -3.88 -7.37
N TRP A 222 -9.72 -5.05 -6.76
CA TRP A 222 -9.72 -5.21 -5.31
C TRP A 222 -8.33 -4.91 -4.74
N TRP A 223 -7.30 -5.33 -5.48
CA TRP A 223 -5.91 -4.97 -5.26
C TRP A 223 -5.25 -4.65 -6.61
N GLN A 224 -4.37 -3.65 -6.63
CA GLN A 224 -3.59 -3.30 -7.80
C GLN A 224 -2.14 -3.03 -7.40
N ALA A 225 -1.20 -3.57 -8.17
CA ALA A 225 0.20 -3.26 -8.02
C ALA A 225 0.47 -1.82 -8.48
N HIS A 226 1.26 -1.07 -7.70
CA HIS A 226 1.71 0.26 -8.11
C HIS A 226 2.54 0.21 -9.40
N GLN A 227 3.32 -0.87 -9.56
CA GLN A 227 4.03 -1.25 -10.77
C GLN A 227 3.82 -2.74 -11.01
N PRO A 228 3.64 -3.21 -12.26
CA PRO A 228 3.39 -4.61 -12.53
C PRO A 228 4.53 -5.51 -12.00
N LEU A 229 4.18 -6.46 -11.14
CA LEU A 229 5.16 -7.29 -10.44
C LEU A 229 5.67 -8.40 -11.35
N GLN A 230 6.99 -8.52 -11.44
CA GLN A 230 7.63 -9.64 -12.12
C GLN A 230 7.44 -10.92 -11.30
N VAL A 231 6.94 -11.96 -11.95
CA VAL A 231 6.82 -13.31 -11.35
C VAL A 231 7.86 -14.23 -11.96
N THR A 232 8.28 -15.23 -11.19
CA THR A 232 9.25 -16.23 -11.66
C THR A 232 8.68 -17.05 -12.82
N ASP A 233 9.56 -17.62 -13.64
CA ASP A 233 9.13 -18.44 -14.77
C ASP A 233 8.38 -19.70 -14.31
N GLY A 234 8.78 -20.29 -13.18
CA GLY A 234 8.06 -21.41 -12.58
C GLY A 234 6.63 -21.04 -12.18
N TRP A 235 6.44 -19.88 -11.55
CA TRP A 235 5.12 -19.35 -11.22
C TRP A 235 4.27 -19.13 -12.47
N ARG A 236 4.84 -18.47 -13.49
CA ARG A 236 4.18 -18.19 -14.78
C ARG A 236 3.78 -19.46 -15.51
N ALA A 237 4.67 -20.45 -15.55
CA ALA A 237 4.40 -21.74 -16.18
C ALA A 237 3.26 -22.48 -15.47
N ALA A 238 3.25 -22.47 -14.13
CA ALA A 238 2.17 -23.06 -13.35
C ALA A 238 0.84 -22.32 -13.57
N ALA A 239 0.84 -20.98 -13.62
CA ALA A 239 -0.34 -20.17 -13.92
C ALA A 239 -0.92 -20.47 -15.31
N ASN A 240 -0.07 -20.55 -16.33
CA ASN A 240 -0.50 -20.91 -17.68
C ASN A 240 -0.98 -22.37 -17.78
N LYS A 241 -0.38 -23.30 -17.03
CA LYS A 241 -0.82 -24.69 -16.99
C LYS A 241 -2.21 -24.82 -16.37
N HIS A 242 -2.41 -24.17 -15.22
CA HIS A 242 -3.61 -24.32 -14.41
C HIS A 242 -4.75 -23.39 -14.82
N GLN A 243 -4.44 -22.31 -15.55
CA GLN A 243 -5.38 -21.23 -15.90
C GLN A 243 -6.03 -20.55 -14.68
N GLN A 244 -5.38 -20.68 -13.53
CA GLN A 244 -5.82 -20.12 -12.25
C GLN A 244 -4.63 -19.92 -11.30
N VAL A 245 -4.85 -19.13 -10.27
CA VAL A 245 -3.91 -18.80 -9.21
C VAL A 245 -4.58 -19.03 -7.86
N LEU A 246 -3.88 -19.68 -6.93
CA LEU A 246 -4.38 -19.87 -5.58
C LEU A 246 -4.16 -18.59 -4.79
N MET A 247 -5.21 -17.96 -4.32
CA MET A 247 -5.09 -16.83 -3.41
C MET A 247 -5.31 -17.33 -1.98
N PHE A 248 -4.32 -17.12 -1.14
CA PHE A 248 -4.39 -17.30 0.31
C PHE A 248 -4.41 -15.94 0.98
N ALA A 249 -5.22 -15.77 2.02
CA ALA A 249 -5.28 -14.53 2.77
C ALA A 249 -5.30 -14.79 4.27
N ALA A 250 -4.56 -13.97 5.01
CA ALA A 250 -4.42 -14.07 6.46
C ALA A 250 -4.38 -12.67 7.11
N PRO A 251 -4.76 -12.53 8.39
CA PRO A 251 -4.64 -11.28 9.14
C PRO A 251 -3.20 -10.77 9.22
N VAL A 252 -3.04 -9.48 9.47
CA VAL A 252 -1.71 -8.85 9.64
C VAL A 252 -0.83 -9.63 10.62
N GLY A 253 0.42 -9.87 10.24
CA GLY A 253 1.42 -10.57 11.06
C GLY A 253 1.24 -12.10 11.13
N SER A 254 0.34 -12.69 10.34
CA SER A 254 0.10 -14.15 10.39
C SER A 254 1.10 -14.94 9.54
N ILE A 255 1.49 -14.41 8.38
CA ILE A 255 2.43 -15.06 7.45
C ILE A 255 3.76 -14.30 7.43
N GLY A 256 3.71 -12.97 7.30
CA GLY A 256 4.90 -12.14 7.14
C GLY A 256 5.68 -12.39 5.85
N ARG A 257 6.92 -11.87 5.76
CA ARG A 257 7.79 -12.04 4.59
C ARG A 257 8.47 -13.41 4.62
N GLN A 258 8.26 -14.19 3.57
CA GLN A 258 8.84 -15.53 3.44
C GLN A 258 9.84 -15.57 2.28
N PRO A 259 11.15 -15.73 2.54
CA PRO A 259 12.19 -15.65 1.50
C PRO A 259 12.32 -16.92 0.66
N ARG A 260 11.70 -18.02 1.09
CA ARG A 260 11.79 -19.35 0.45
C ARG A 260 10.42 -20.02 0.44
N GLU A 261 10.19 -20.87 -0.56
CA GLU A 261 8.90 -21.55 -0.78
C GLU A 261 8.57 -22.58 0.31
N ASP A 262 9.57 -23.26 0.88
CA ASP A 262 9.41 -24.17 2.02
C ASP A 262 8.92 -23.42 3.27
N LEU A 263 9.52 -22.26 3.56
CA LEU A 263 9.11 -21.41 4.68
C LEU A 263 7.71 -20.80 4.45
N LEU A 264 7.39 -20.45 3.20
CA LEU A 264 6.06 -19.99 2.86
C LEU A 264 5.01 -21.07 3.12
N ARG A 265 5.30 -22.31 2.71
CA ARG A 265 4.43 -23.45 2.97
C ARG A 265 4.21 -23.65 4.47
N ASP A 266 5.28 -23.71 5.26
CA ASP A 266 5.19 -23.88 6.72
C ASP A 266 4.37 -22.76 7.39
N ALA A 267 4.50 -21.52 6.91
CA ALA A 267 3.75 -20.39 7.45
C ALA A 267 2.25 -20.51 7.13
N LEU A 268 1.90 -20.94 5.91
CA LEU A 268 0.50 -21.19 5.51
C LEU A 268 -0.11 -22.35 6.32
N ASP A 269 0.62 -23.45 6.50
CA ASP A 269 0.15 -24.58 7.31
C ASP A 269 -0.11 -24.15 8.77
N LYS A 270 0.79 -23.34 9.36
CA LYS A 270 0.59 -22.77 10.70
C LYS A 270 -0.63 -21.84 10.75
N ALA A 271 -0.81 -20.98 9.77
CA ALA A 271 -1.97 -20.08 9.74
C ALA A 271 -3.28 -20.86 9.62
N ALA A 272 -3.33 -21.88 8.76
CA ALA A 272 -4.49 -22.76 8.60
C ALA A 272 -4.82 -23.52 9.89
N ALA A 273 -3.83 -24.14 10.53
CA ALA A 273 -4.01 -24.87 11.79
C ALA A 273 -4.53 -23.98 12.93
N ASN A 274 -4.23 -22.66 12.88
CA ASN A 274 -4.73 -21.67 13.84
C ASN A 274 -6.06 -21.02 13.42
N GLY A 275 -6.69 -21.47 12.33
CA GLY A 275 -7.94 -20.89 11.83
C GLY A 275 -7.80 -19.47 11.29
N LYS A 276 -6.58 -19.08 10.87
CA LYS A 276 -6.23 -17.74 10.40
C LYS A 276 -5.98 -17.67 8.89
N LEU A 277 -6.52 -18.62 8.13
CA LEU A 277 -6.31 -18.71 6.69
C LEU A 277 -7.63 -18.89 5.96
N VAL A 278 -7.83 -18.09 4.92
CA VAL A 278 -8.86 -18.33 3.91
C VAL A 278 -8.20 -18.47 2.55
N ALA A 279 -8.83 -19.20 1.64
CA ALA A 279 -8.31 -19.36 0.29
C ALA A 279 -9.39 -19.54 -0.77
N SER A 280 -9.01 -19.28 -2.02
CA SER A 280 -9.76 -19.66 -3.20
C SER A 280 -8.84 -19.78 -4.42
N ALA A 281 -9.25 -20.56 -5.43
CA ALA A 281 -8.64 -20.52 -6.74
C ALA A 281 -9.28 -19.41 -7.59
N LEU A 282 -8.45 -18.51 -8.12
CA LEU A 282 -8.88 -17.38 -8.93
C LEU A 282 -8.50 -17.60 -10.40
N PRO A 283 -9.45 -17.55 -11.35
CA PRO A 283 -9.15 -17.60 -12.78
C PRO A 283 -8.18 -16.51 -13.22
N LEU A 284 -7.39 -16.79 -14.26
CA LEU A 284 -6.58 -15.76 -14.92
C LEU A 284 -7.44 -14.86 -15.81
N ALA A 285 -7.07 -13.58 -15.86
CA ALA A 285 -7.57 -12.59 -16.82
C ALA A 285 -6.39 -11.95 -17.55
N GLY A 286 -6.62 -11.50 -18.79
CA GLY A 286 -5.62 -10.76 -19.58
C GLY A 286 -4.62 -11.62 -20.38
N ILE A 287 -4.89 -12.92 -20.49
CA ILE A 287 -4.17 -13.86 -21.37
C ILE A 287 -4.69 -13.83 -22.82
#